data_AF-A0A6B3H6E8-F1
#
_entry.id   AF-A0A6B3H6E8-F1
#
_cell.length_a   1.000
_cell.length_b   1.000
_cell.length_c   1.000
_cell.angle_alpha   90.00
_cell.angle_beta   90.00
_cell.angle_gamma   90.00
#
_symmetry.space_group_name_H-M   'P 1'
#
loop_
_entity.id
_entity.type
_entity.pdbx_description
1 polymer ?
#
loop_
_entity_poly.entity_id
_entity_poly.type
_entity_poly.pdbx_seq_one_letter_code
_entity_poly.pdbx_strand_id
1 'polypeptide(L)'
;HIHLHAPDDGNHAPSAERVPARLEFTDIAATPVRDRLRARVTVTGLLASPYSTDTEQSTCMEFGQAVLEDAEGRTFVTLEELEEAETDPIAACEAGMLTHLVDDHAELVPLLLRLVHPRPERGMTRAVPLAMDRYGVTLRLEYPNAHEDVRLPFPRPVTEID
;
A
#
# COMPACT_ATOMS: atom_id res chain seq x y z
N HIS A 1 -13.08 -11.02 7.98
CA HIS A 1 -12.61 -9.61 8.01
C HIS A 1 -12.19 -9.25 9.44
N ILE A 2 -11.22 -8.35 9.62
CA ILE A 2 -10.85 -7.85 10.96
C ILE A 2 -11.36 -6.41 11.06
N HIS A 3 -12.06 -6.10 12.15
CA HIS A 3 -12.56 -4.75 12.43
C HIS A 3 -11.73 -4.15 13.56
N LEU A 4 -11.09 -3.02 13.25
CA LEU A 4 -10.37 -2.22 14.24
C LEU A 4 -11.39 -1.38 15.02
N HIS A 5 -11.19 -1.25 16.32
CA HIS A 5 -11.94 -0.32 17.16
C HIS A 5 -11.01 0.42 18.11
N ALA A 6 -11.45 1.59 18.54
CA ALA A 6 -10.76 2.35 19.57
C ALA A 6 -10.59 1.52 20.86
N PRO A 7 -9.51 1.75 21.63
CA PRO A 7 -9.37 1.17 22.96
C PRO A 7 -10.59 1.49 23.83
N ASP A 8 -11.13 0.47 24.49
CA ASP A 8 -12.27 0.63 25.39
C ASP A 8 -11.84 1.42 26.64
N ASP A 9 -12.59 2.47 27.01
CA ASP A 9 -12.34 3.33 28.17
C ASP A 9 -12.52 2.59 29.53
N GLY A 10 -12.66 1.26 29.51
CA GLY A 10 -12.74 0.41 30.70
C GLY A 10 -14.11 0.38 31.38
N ASN A 11 -15.17 0.83 30.69
CA ASN A 11 -16.51 0.92 31.29
C ASN A 11 -17.40 -0.32 31.04
N HIS A 12 -16.87 -1.37 30.40
CA HIS A 12 -17.55 -2.63 30.16
C HIS A 12 -17.03 -3.77 31.05
N ALA A 13 -17.95 -4.59 31.56
CA ALA A 13 -17.66 -5.71 32.45
C ALA A 13 -16.61 -6.68 31.86
N PRO A 14 -15.77 -7.33 32.68
CA PRO A 14 -14.69 -8.19 32.18
C PRO A 14 -15.28 -9.50 31.66
N SER A 15 -15.44 -9.66 30.35
CA SER A 15 -16.06 -10.90 29.83
C SER A 15 -15.44 -11.50 28.58
N ALA A 16 -14.20 -11.15 28.20
CA ALA A 16 -13.51 -11.82 27.10
C ALA A 16 -12.00 -11.90 27.35
N GLU A 17 -11.41 -13.06 27.06
CA GLU A 17 -9.96 -13.23 26.98
C GLU A 17 -9.40 -12.28 25.91
N ARG A 18 -8.53 -11.36 26.31
CA ARG A 18 -7.85 -10.43 25.40
C ARG A 18 -6.51 -11.03 24.98
N VAL A 19 -6.34 -11.29 23.71
CA VAL A 19 -5.13 -11.92 23.16
C VAL A 19 -4.33 -10.88 22.37
N PRO A 20 -3.08 -10.57 22.76
CA PRO A 20 -2.22 -9.71 21.97
C PRO A 20 -2.02 -10.27 20.56
N ALA A 21 -2.20 -9.41 19.56
CA ALA A 21 -2.08 -9.78 18.16
C ALA A 21 -1.28 -8.76 17.36
N ARG A 22 -0.67 -9.26 16.29
CA ARG A 22 0.05 -8.48 15.29
C ARG A 22 -0.39 -8.92 13.90
N LEU A 23 -0.83 -7.96 13.11
CA LEU A 23 -1.17 -8.12 11.70
C LEU A 23 -0.07 -7.49 10.86
N GLU A 24 0.44 -8.22 9.88
CA GLU A 24 1.45 -7.73 8.95
C GLU A 24 0.89 -7.79 7.52
N PHE A 25 0.81 -6.63 6.87
CA PHE A 25 0.40 -6.48 5.49
C PHE A 25 1.62 -6.09 4.68
N THR A 26 1.86 -6.80 3.59
CA THR A 26 3.03 -6.60 2.74
C THR A 26 2.55 -6.27 1.34
N ASP A 27 2.86 -5.07 0.87
CA ASP A 27 2.55 -4.62 -0.47
C ASP A 27 3.73 -4.91 -1.41
N ILE A 28 3.48 -5.77 -2.40
CA ILE A 28 4.48 -6.27 -3.33
C ILE A 28 4.14 -5.76 -4.74
N ALA A 29 5.11 -5.16 -5.41
CA ALA A 29 4.96 -4.68 -6.78
C ALA A 29 4.51 -5.81 -7.72
N ALA A 30 3.52 -5.51 -8.58
CA ALA A 30 2.95 -6.46 -9.52
C ALA A 30 3.92 -6.84 -10.66
N THR A 31 4.80 -5.91 -11.05
CA THR A 31 5.77 -6.10 -12.13
C THR A 31 7.09 -6.72 -11.64
N PRO A 32 7.85 -7.43 -12.49
CA PRO A 32 9.13 -8.02 -12.12
C PRO A 32 10.23 -6.94 -12.04
N VAL A 33 10.38 -6.35 -10.85
CA VAL A 33 11.40 -5.35 -10.48
C VAL A 33 12.33 -5.85 -9.39
N ARG A 34 13.53 -5.28 -9.34
CA ARG A 34 14.42 -5.38 -8.16
C ARG A 34 13.72 -4.81 -6.94
N ASP A 35 13.95 -5.40 -5.76
CA ASP A 35 13.47 -4.91 -4.45
C ASP A 35 11.96 -4.61 -4.42
N ARG A 36 11.16 -5.57 -4.88
CA ARG A 36 9.71 -5.45 -5.12
C ARG A 36 8.82 -5.15 -3.91
N LEU A 37 9.37 -4.99 -2.71
CA LEU A 37 8.59 -4.59 -1.53
C LEU A 37 8.35 -3.08 -1.61
N ARG A 38 7.10 -2.67 -1.77
CA ARG A 38 6.73 -1.25 -1.85
C ARG A 38 6.48 -0.66 -0.47
N ALA A 39 5.70 -1.38 0.32
CA ALA A 39 5.38 -0.99 1.68
C ALA A 39 5.09 -2.19 2.57
N ARG A 40 5.20 -2.01 3.87
CA ARG A 40 4.76 -2.95 4.89
C ARG A 40 4.04 -2.22 6.00
N VAL A 41 2.84 -2.69 6.34
CA VAL A 41 2.05 -2.17 7.46
C VAL A 41 2.02 -3.21 8.55
N THR A 42 2.40 -2.81 9.76
CA THR A 42 2.27 -3.63 10.97
C THR A 42 1.25 -3.00 11.89
N VAL A 43 0.16 -3.70 12.18
CA VAL A 43 -0.87 -3.28 13.14
C VAL A 43 -0.77 -4.18 14.37
N THR A 44 -0.70 -3.60 15.56
CA THR A 44 -0.71 -4.35 16.82
C THR A 44 -1.84 -3.89 17.72
N GLY A 45 -2.30 -4.79 18.58
CA GLY A 45 -3.50 -4.57 19.37
C GLY A 45 -3.93 -5.84 20.12
N LEU A 46 -5.16 -5.83 20.60
CA LEU A 46 -5.73 -6.94 21.36
C LEU A 46 -6.95 -7.52 20.63
N LEU A 47 -6.95 -8.82 20.36
CA LEU A 47 -8.14 -9.53 19.91
C LEU A 47 -9.06 -9.79 21.10
N ALA A 48 -10.34 -9.51 20.92
CA ALA A 48 -11.39 -9.92 21.87
C ALA A 48 -12.18 -11.11 21.28
N SER A 49 -12.58 -12.08 22.12
CA SER A 49 -13.38 -13.25 21.72
C SER A 49 -14.71 -13.35 22.51
N PRO A 50 -15.87 -13.73 21.92
CA PRO A 50 -16.16 -13.97 20.51
C PRO A 50 -17.39 -13.22 19.94
N TYR A 51 -17.27 -13.00 18.65
CA TYR A 51 -18.31 -13.03 17.62
C TYR A 51 -19.62 -13.80 17.93
N SER A 52 -20.75 -13.26 17.46
CA SER A 52 -22.09 -13.89 17.45
C SER A 52 -22.33 -14.68 16.15
N THR A 53 -22.97 -15.85 16.23
CA THR A 53 -23.25 -16.77 15.12
C THR A 53 -24.27 -16.28 14.08
N ASP A 54 -24.82 -15.08 14.23
CA ASP A 54 -25.80 -14.50 13.29
C ASP A 54 -25.18 -13.71 12.12
N THR A 55 -23.85 -13.60 12.06
CA THR A 55 -23.16 -12.92 10.96
C THR A 55 -22.05 -13.81 10.38
N GLU A 56 -21.70 -13.62 9.11
CA GLU A 56 -20.60 -14.32 8.46
C GLU A 56 -19.25 -13.57 8.68
N GLN A 57 -18.40 -14.15 9.54
CA GLN A 57 -16.93 -14.02 9.63
C GLN A 57 -16.28 -12.62 9.83
N SER A 58 -16.41 -12.02 11.01
CA SER A 58 -15.68 -10.79 11.37
C SER A 58 -15.09 -10.80 12.80
N THR A 59 -13.76 -10.69 12.94
CA THR A 59 -13.06 -10.67 14.25
C THR A 59 -12.77 -9.22 14.67
N CYS A 60 -13.08 -8.83 15.91
CA CYS A 60 -12.77 -7.49 16.42
C CYS A 60 -11.38 -7.43 17.05
N MET A 61 -10.65 -6.36 16.76
CA MET A 61 -9.33 -6.07 17.30
C MET A 61 -9.28 -4.65 17.84
N GLU A 62 -8.91 -4.52 19.11
CA GLU A 62 -8.64 -3.23 19.75
C GLU A 62 -7.35 -2.66 19.18
N PHE A 63 -7.40 -1.46 18.64
CA PHE A 63 -6.23 -0.83 18.03
C PHE A 63 -5.22 -0.37 19.09
N GLY A 64 -3.98 -0.84 18.97
CA GLY A 64 -2.87 -0.34 19.79
C GLY A 64 -2.02 0.67 19.02
N GLN A 65 -1.44 0.25 17.89
CA GLN A 65 -0.61 1.09 17.02
C GLN A 65 -0.53 0.49 15.63
N ALA A 66 -0.31 1.33 14.63
CA ALA A 66 0.09 0.93 13.30
C ALA A 66 1.41 1.60 12.91
N VAL A 67 2.26 0.86 12.20
CA VAL A 67 3.51 1.35 11.62
C VAL A 67 3.49 1.05 10.13
N LEU A 68 3.62 2.09 9.31
CA LEU A 68 3.85 2.02 7.88
C LEU A 68 5.36 2.12 7.62
N GLU A 69 5.92 1.16 6.89
CA GLU A 69 7.29 1.18 6.38
C GLU A 69 7.24 1.22 4.84
N ASP A 70 7.81 2.24 4.21
CA ASP A 70 7.87 2.45 2.76
C ASP A 70 9.26 2.99 2.32
N ALA A 71 9.35 3.57 1.12
CA ALA A 71 10.61 4.12 0.60
C ALA A 71 11.04 5.40 1.34
N GLU A 72 10.09 6.14 1.91
CA GLU A 72 10.28 7.37 2.66
C GLU A 72 10.74 7.09 4.11
N GLY A 73 10.38 5.93 4.65
CA GLY A 73 10.92 5.42 5.90
C GLY A 73 9.88 4.73 6.76
N ARG A 74 9.88 5.02 8.06
CA ARG A 74 8.91 4.45 9.01
C ARG A 74 8.10 5.54 9.66
N THR A 75 6.79 5.39 9.62
CA THR A 75 5.84 6.36 10.17
C THR A 75 4.80 5.64 11.01
N PHE A 76 4.44 6.23 12.15
CA PHE A 76 3.31 5.77 12.93
C PHE A 76 2.02 6.27 12.30
N VAL A 77 1.01 5.40 12.25
CA VAL A 77 -0.33 5.74 11.79
C VAL A 77 -1.29 5.53 12.96
N THR A 78 -2.05 6.57 13.28
CA THR A 78 -3.09 6.54 14.32
C THR A 78 -4.37 5.89 13.79
N LEU A 79 -5.28 5.55 14.71
CA LEU A 79 -6.60 5.05 14.30
C LEU A 79 -7.40 6.13 13.55
N GLU A 80 -7.33 7.38 14.02
CA GLU A 80 -8.00 8.52 13.37
C GLU A 80 -7.49 8.72 11.94
N GLU A 81 -6.18 8.73 11.72
CA GLU A 81 -5.60 8.82 10.36
C GLU A 81 -6.03 7.66 9.45
N LEU A 82 -6.20 6.44 10.00
CA LEU A 82 -6.72 5.30 9.24
C LEU A 82 -8.21 5.45 8.89
N GLU A 83 -9.01 6.00 9.80
CA GLU A 83 -10.45 6.22 9.61
C GLU A 83 -10.72 7.38 8.65
N GLU A 84 -9.88 8.42 8.65
CA GLU A 84 -9.98 9.57 7.76
C GLU A 84 -9.41 9.31 6.35
N ALA A 85 -8.55 8.30 6.21
CA ALA A 85 -7.92 7.99 4.93
C ALA A 85 -8.92 7.49 3.89
N GLU A 86 -8.94 8.16 2.73
CA GLU A 86 -9.70 7.69 1.57
C GLU A 86 -8.98 6.56 0.85
N THR A 87 -9.70 5.48 0.53
CA THR A 87 -9.18 4.40 -0.31
C THR A 87 -8.90 4.88 -1.72
N ASP A 88 -7.74 4.57 -2.27
CA ASP A 88 -7.41 4.90 -3.66
C ASP A 88 -8.36 4.19 -4.66
N PRO A 89 -9.01 4.90 -5.58
CA PRO A 89 -9.93 4.30 -6.55
C PRO A 89 -9.24 3.29 -7.47
N ILE A 90 -7.93 3.41 -7.68
CA ILE A 90 -7.14 2.53 -8.56
C ILE A 90 -6.65 1.28 -7.80
N ALA A 91 -6.63 1.28 -6.46
CA ALA A 91 -5.99 0.23 -5.67
C ALA A 91 -6.43 -1.20 -6.03
N ALA A 92 -7.73 -1.39 -6.32
CA ALA A 92 -8.27 -2.71 -6.65
C ALA A 92 -7.84 -3.23 -8.03
N CYS A 93 -7.53 -2.34 -8.97
CA CYS A 93 -7.17 -2.70 -10.35
C CYS A 93 -5.70 -2.40 -10.71
N GLU A 94 -4.96 -1.71 -9.85
CA GLU A 94 -3.56 -1.28 -10.07
C GLU A 94 -2.69 -2.43 -10.60
N ALA A 95 -2.68 -3.56 -9.90
CA ALA A 95 -1.84 -4.70 -10.28
C ALA A 95 -2.13 -5.20 -11.70
N GLY A 96 -3.42 -5.21 -12.09
CA GLY A 96 -3.84 -5.56 -13.45
C GLY A 96 -3.38 -4.52 -14.46
N MET A 97 -3.54 -3.23 -14.17
CA MET A 97 -3.10 -2.14 -15.03
C MET A 97 -1.59 -2.16 -15.27
N LEU A 98 -0.78 -2.35 -14.21
CA LEU A 98 0.67 -2.42 -14.32
C LEU A 98 1.14 -3.65 -15.09
N THR A 99 0.52 -4.81 -14.84
CA THR A 99 0.85 -6.05 -15.56
C THR A 99 0.51 -5.91 -17.05
N HIS A 100 -0.68 -5.40 -17.38
CA HIS A 100 -1.10 -5.13 -18.75
C HIS A 100 -0.16 -4.13 -19.45
N LEU A 101 0.26 -3.05 -18.76
CA LEU A 101 1.21 -2.10 -19.29
C LEU A 101 2.56 -2.75 -19.66
N VAL A 102 3.04 -3.70 -18.86
CA VAL A 102 4.32 -4.37 -19.12
C VAL A 102 4.21 -5.47 -20.19
N ASP A 103 3.10 -6.21 -20.21
CA ASP A 103 2.95 -7.37 -21.09
C ASP A 103 2.47 -6.97 -22.50
N ASP A 104 1.50 -6.06 -22.59
CA ASP A 104 0.84 -5.70 -23.86
C ASP A 104 1.28 -4.33 -24.41
N HIS A 105 1.83 -3.46 -23.56
CA HIS A 105 2.15 -2.07 -23.89
C HIS A 105 3.55 -1.61 -23.48
N ALA A 106 4.53 -2.50 -23.49
CA ALA A 106 5.91 -2.21 -23.08
C ALA A 106 6.55 -1.04 -23.86
N GLU A 107 6.08 -0.77 -25.08
CA GLU A 107 6.51 0.35 -25.93
C GLU A 107 6.16 1.72 -25.34
N LEU A 108 5.21 1.81 -24.40
CA LEU A 108 4.85 3.06 -23.73
C LEU A 108 5.84 3.44 -22.62
N VAL A 109 6.56 2.48 -22.04
CA VAL A 109 7.50 2.75 -20.93
C VAL A 109 8.61 3.73 -21.34
N PRO A 110 9.26 3.60 -22.52
CA PRO A 110 10.19 4.62 -23.01
C PRO A 110 9.57 6.01 -23.20
N LEU A 111 8.26 6.11 -23.49
CA LEU A 111 7.57 7.40 -23.62
C LEU A 111 7.38 8.06 -22.25
N LEU A 112 6.98 7.29 -21.23
CA LEU A 112 6.90 7.76 -19.85
C LEU A 112 8.27 8.23 -19.35
N LEU A 113 9.33 7.49 -19.66
CA LEU A 113 10.70 7.85 -19.28
C LEU A 113 11.13 9.22 -19.81
N ARG A 114 10.61 9.66 -20.97
CA ARG A 114 10.91 11.01 -21.52
C ARG A 114 10.31 12.14 -20.68
N LEU A 115 9.36 11.85 -19.80
CA LEU A 115 8.75 12.80 -18.89
C LEU A 115 9.54 12.98 -17.58
N VAL A 116 10.51 12.09 -17.31
CA VAL A 116 11.35 12.14 -16.10
C VAL A 116 12.30 13.33 -16.15
N HIS A 117 12.23 14.18 -15.14
CA HIS A 117 13.09 15.35 -14.94
C HIS A 117 13.58 15.42 -13.48
N PRO A 118 14.90 15.61 -13.23
CA PRO A 118 15.99 15.67 -14.21
C PRO A 118 16.13 14.37 -15.00
N ARG A 119 16.80 14.43 -16.16
CA ARG A 119 16.98 13.22 -16.98
C ARG A 119 17.74 12.16 -16.17
N PRO A 120 17.38 10.87 -16.30
CA PRO A 120 18.06 9.79 -15.62
C PRO A 120 19.58 9.80 -15.89
N GLU A 121 20.35 9.34 -14.92
CA GLU A 121 21.79 9.27 -15.05
C GLU A 121 22.20 8.26 -16.15
N ARG A 122 23.41 8.45 -16.68
CA ARG A 122 23.97 7.48 -17.63
C ARG A 122 24.21 6.15 -16.91
N GLY A 123 23.84 5.05 -17.55
CA GLY A 123 24.03 3.70 -17.01
C GLY A 123 22.77 3.06 -16.44
N MET A 124 21.61 3.72 -16.53
CA MET A 124 20.31 3.08 -16.32
C MET A 124 20.19 1.86 -17.26
N THR A 125 19.91 0.69 -16.69
CA THR A 125 19.78 -0.57 -17.44
C THR A 125 18.36 -0.80 -17.92
N ARG A 126 17.35 -0.40 -17.13
CA ARG A 126 15.94 -0.58 -17.43
C ARG A 126 15.09 0.41 -16.65
N ALA A 127 13.94 0.80 -17.20
CA ALA A 127 12.86 1.45 -16.47
C ALA A 127 11.65 0.50 -16.43
N VAL A 128 11.00 0.39 -15.27
CA VAL A 128 9.84 -0.50 -15.08
C VAL A 128 8.75 0.23 -14.30
N PRO A 129 7.47 0.16 -14.69
CA PRO A 129 6.36 0.67 -13.88
C PRO A 129 6.32 -0.03 -12.51
N LEU A 130 6.43 0.71 -11.41
CA LEU A 130 6.48 0.17 -10.06
C LEU A 130 5.12 0.24 -9.35
N ALA A 131 4.45 1.38 -9.48
CA ALA A 131 3.19 1.68 -8.80
C ALA A 131 2.36 2.66 -9.64
N MET A 132 1.05 2.64 -9.42
CA MET A 132 0.09 3.57 -9.98
C MET A 132 -1.03 3.79 -8.97
N ASP A 133 -1.32 5.05 -8.70
CA ASP A 133 -2.42 5.45 -7.82
C ASP A 133 -3.13 6.66 -8.44
N ARG A 134 -4.14 7.20 -7.76
CA ARG A 134 -4.95 8.31 -8.27
C ARG A 134 -4.14 9.52 -8.73
N TYR A 135 -2.93 9.72 -8.21
CA TYR A 135 -2.12 10.91 -8.48
C TYR A 135 -1.09 10.72 -9.60
N GLY A 136 -0.88 9.52 -10.14
CA GLY A 136 0.17 9.29 -11.12
C GLY A 136 0.78 7.89 -11.13
N VAL A 137 1.89 7.76 -11.85
CA VAL A 137 2.65 6.51 -12.04
C VAL A 137 4.06 6.67 -11.48
N THR A 138 4.55 5.67 -10.76
CA THR A 138 5.94 5.59 -10.33
C THR A 138 6.71 4.64 -11.23
N LEU A 139 7.86 5.07 -11.76
CA LEU A 139 8.79 4.21 -12.48
C LEU A 139 9.99 3.89 -11.60
N ARG A 140 10.39 2.62 -11.54
CA ARG A 140 11.68 2.21 -11.00
C ARG A 140 12.72 2.21 -12.11
N LEU A 141 13.75 3.02 -11.94
CA LEU A 141 14.92 3.10 -12.79
C LEU A 141 16.00 2.19 -12.19
N GLU A 142 16.29 1.09 -12.86
CA GLU A 142 17.30 0.14 -12.41
C GLU A 142 18.67 0.51 -12.98
N TYR A 143 19.68 0.40 -12.14
CA TYR A 143 21.10 0.53 -12.45
C TYR A 143 21.81 -0.78 -12.03
N PRO A 144 23.08 -1.02 -12.41
CA PRO A 144 23.75 -2.29 -12.11
C PRO A 144 23.72 -2.70 -10.62
N ASN A 145 23.89 -1.74 -9.72
CA ASN A 145 24.02 -1.97 -8.28
C ASN A 145 23.01 -1.18 -7.42
N ALA A 146 22.06 -0.49 -8.06
CA ALA A 146 21.12 0.40 -7.37
C ALA A 146 19.82 0.53 -8.17
N HIS A 147 18.83 1.16 -7.57
CA HIS A 147 17.64 1.62 -8.26
C HIS A 147 17.22 2.99 -7.71
N GLU A 148 16.44 3.71 -8.48
CA GLU A 148 15.82 4.97 -8.09
C GLU A 148 14.36 4.94 -8.54
N ASP A 149 13.46 5.41 -7.68
CA ASP A 149 12.05 5.53 -8.01
C ASP A 149 11.71 6.98 -8.37
N VAL A 150 11.09 7.15 -9.53
CA VAL A 150 10.70 8.46 -10.03
C VAL A 150 9.20 8.50 -10.24
N ARG A 151 8.57 9.52 -9.63
CA ARG A 151 7.14 9.76 -9.75
C ARG A 151 6.82 10.64 -10.95
N LEU A 152 5.85 10.20 -11.76
CA LEU A 152 5.26 10.94 -12.86
C LEU A 152 3.81 11.30 -12.48
N PRO A 153 3.54 12.55 -12.05
CA PRO A 153 2.22 12.95 -11.62
C PRO A 153 1.25 13.03 -12.81
N PHE A 154 0.01 12.63 -12.59
CA PHE A 154 -1.07 12.97 -13.50
C PHE A 154 -1.40 14.47 -13.40
N PRO A 155 -1.85 15.11 -14.50
CA PRO A 155 -2.26 16.50 -14.46
C PRO A 155 -3.44 16.77 -13.52
N ARG A 156 -4.27 15.75 -13.27
CA ARG A 156 -5.38 15.78 -12.31
C ARG A 156 -5.53 14.40 -11.66
N PRO A 157 -5.97 14.33 -10.39
CA PRO A 157 -6.25 13.06 -9.74
C PRO A 157 -7.37 12.29 -10.46
N VAL A 158 -7.22 10.97 -10.53
CA VAL A 158 -8.28 10.06 -10.97
C VAL A 158 -9.29 9.91 -9.82
N THR A 159 -10.56 10.14 -10.08
CA THR A 159 -11.62 10.05 -9.06
C THR A 159 -12.42 8.77 -9.14
N GLU A 160 -12.45 8.13 -10.31
CA GLU A 160 -13.23 6.92 -10.59
C GLU A 160 -12.54 6.09 -11.67
N ILE A 161 -12.76 4.78 -11.63
CA ILE A 161 -12.32 3.80 -12.61
C ILE A 161 -13.59 3.10 -13.07
N ASP A 162 -13.86 3.13 -14.38
CA ASP A 162 -15.00 2.45 -15.01
C ASP A 162 -14.83 0.91 -15.07
#